data_AF-E9S9L5-F1
#
_entry.id   AF-E9S9L5-F1
#
_cell.length_a   1.000
_cell.length_b   1.000
_cell.length_c   1.000
_cell.angle_alpha   90.00
_cell.angle_beta   90.00
_cell.angle_gamma   90.00
#
_symmetry.space_group_name_H-M   'P 1'
#
loop_
_entity.id
_entity.type
_entity.pdbx_description
1 polymer ?
#
loop_
_entity_poly.entity_id
_entity_poly.type
_entity_poly.pdbx_seq_one_letter_code
_entity_poly.pdbx_strand_id
1 'polypeptide(L)'
;MNTTWSKRMSKNKPKYKKINNSYFKNFCSIFNTLLSIDTDNVLSNMQEASLDDNNKKKQFYLYDGKLLNMDAVKLDDMTEPFLQYMKKERSLNYFEQPHAVDAMCVDRDNEWFFIEFKNCPIYKVTSEGQKYNSEVLSSIRQKMFGSLWLLFTLDSFAHKGLFGDDITEYARKHFTYIVVVSRDKNPDEFRRIHECIGNRYTPLYFSKYVGYYFKDVYLLTEKEFASFIKNFKN
;
A
#
# COMPACT_ATOMS: atom_id res chain seq x y z
N MET A 1 -11.24 -16.94 53.57
CA MET A 1 -11.10 -17.81 52.39
C MET A 1 -10.95 -16.94 51.15
N ASN A 2 -9.82 -17.11 50.47
CA ASN A 2 -9.50 -16.49 49.18
C ASN A 2 -10.54 -16.83 48.11
N THR A 3 -10.79 -15.90 47.19
CA THR A 3 -10.52 -16.16 45.75
C THR A 3 -10.61 -14.86 44.95
N THR A 4 -9.42 -14.34 44.64
CA THR A 4 -9.12 -13.40 43.56
C THR A 4 -9.43 -14.07 42.22
N TRP A 5 -10.38 -13.52 41.45
CA TRP A 5 -10.54 -13.81 40.02
C TRP A 5 -10.36 -12.52 39.22
N SER A 6 -9.17 -11.94 39.27
CA SER A 6 -8.70 -11.04 38.21
C SER A 6 -8.26 -11.91 37.04
N LYS A 7 -9.16 -12.11 36.07
CA LYS A 7 -8.82 -12.67 34.76
C LYS A 7 -7.64 -11.86 34.19
N ARG A 8 -6.45 -12.47 34.18
CA ARG A 8 -5.33 -12.08 33.33
C ARG A 8 -5.82 -12.14 31.88
N MET A 9 -6.26 -11.01 31.33
CA MET A 9 -6.18 -10.80 29.89
C MET A 9 -4.70 -10.65 29.58
N SER A 10 -4.07 -11.70 29.05
CA SER A 10 -2.75 -11.56 28.46
C SER A 10 -2.86 -10.56 27.32
N LYS A 11 -2.36 -9.33 27.55
CA LYS A 11 -2.07 -8.35 26.50
C LYS A 11 -0.92 -8.93 25.66
N ASN A 12 -1.21 -9.93 24.82
CA ASN A 12 -0.24 -10.37 23.84
C ASN A 12 -0.01 -9.20 22.90
N LYS A 13 1.18 -8.59 22.97
CA LYS A 13 1.60 -7.60 21.99
C LYS A 13 1.51 -8.26 20.60
N PRO A 14 1.04 -7.54 19.57
CA PRO A 14 0.98 -8.07 18.22
C PRO A 14 2.35 -8.62 17.84
N LYS A 15 2.38 -9.77 17.16
CA LYS A 15 3.61 -10.18 16.47
C LYS A 15 3.93 -9.11 15.44
N TYR A 16 5.21 -8.80 15.26
CA TYR A 16 5.62 -7.71 14.37
C TYR A 16 6.70 -8.20 13.41
N LYS A 17 6.48 -8.06 12.11
CA LYS A 17 7.45 -8.43 11.07
C LYS A 17 8.24 -7.18 10.66
N LYS A 18 9.54 -7.21 10.92
CA LYS A 18 10.46 -6.20 10.38
C LYS A 18 10.92 -6.58 8.99
N ILE A 19 10.95 -5.63 8.07
CA ILE A 19 11.45 -5.86 6.71
C ILE A 19 12.95 -5.60 6.69
N ASN A 20 13.74 -6.65 6.43
CA ASN A 20 15.20 -6.57 6.43
C ASN A 20 15.83 -6.54 5.04
N ASN A 21 15.00 -6.61 3.99
CA ASN A 21 15.40 -6.59 2.60
C ASN A 21 16.31 -5.37 2.27
N SER A 22 17.40 -5.60 1.53
CA SER A 22 18.37 -4.56 1.19
C SER A 22 17.80 -3.51 0.23
N TYR A 23 16.98 -3.90 -0.75
CA TYR A 23 16.29 -2.98 -1.64
C TYR A 23 15.33 -2.07 -0.86
N PHE A 24 14.59 -2.64 0.11
CA PHE A 24 13.72 -1.85 0.98
C PHE A 24 14.50 -0.81 1.80
N LYS A 25 15.60 -1.22 2.45
CA LYS A 25 16.45 -0.32 3.23
C LYS A 25 17.09 0.76 2.36
N ASN A 26 17.59 0.39 1.19
CA ASN A 26 18.17 1.35 0.25
C ASN A 26 17.11 2.34 -0.24
N PHE A 27 15.90 1.88 -0.53
CA PHE A 27 14.79 2.77 -0.86
C PHE A 27 14.47 3.74 0.28
N CYS A 28 14.37 3.25 1.52
CA CYS A 28 14.11 4.14 2.65
C CYS A 28 15.25 5.17 2.85
N SER A 29 16.49 4.82 2.50
CA SER A 29 17.63 5.76 2.55
C SER A 29 17.53 6.90 1.52
N ILE A 30 16.71 6.76 0.47
CA ILE A 30 16.50 7.81 -0.53
C ILE A 30 15.85 9.03 0.12
N PHE A 31 14.85 8.84 0.99
CA PHE A 31 14.19 9.95 1.65
C PHE A 31 15.12 10.73 2.58
N ASN A 32 16.07 10.05 3.22
CA ASN A 32 17.13 10.73 3.96
C ASN A 32 18.02 11.54 3.02
N THR A 33 18.46 10.92 1.92
CA THR A 33 19.38 11.53 0.94
C THR A 33 18.78 12.77 0.26
N LEU A 34 17.50 12.70 -0.13
CA LEU A 34 16.84 13.75 -0.92
C LEU A 34 16.02 14.72 -0.07
N LEU A 35 15.35 14.22 0.97
CA LEU A 35 14.32 14.98 1.70
C LEU A 35 14.73 15.28 3.15
N SER A 36 15.93 14.87 3.59
CA SER A 36 16.41 15.02 4.96
C SER A 36 15.49 14.39 6.01
N ILE A 37 14.79 13.30 5.64
CA ILE A 37 13.93 12.53 6.55
C ILE A 37 14.71 11.33 7.05
N ASP A 38 14.88 11.21 8.37
CA ASP A 38 15.52 10.03 8.97
C ASP A 38 14.79 8.75 8.59
N THR A 39 15.54 7.68 8.29
CA THR A 39 14.98 6.40 7.87
C THR A 39 13.98 5.83 8.88
N ASP A 40 14.21 6.03 10.18
CA ASP A 40 13.27 5.61 11.23
C ASP A 40 11.94 6.38 11.18
N ASN A 41 11.93 7.60 10.63
CA ASN A 41 10.73 8.43 10.44
C ASN A 41 10.03 8.14 9.10
N VAL A 42 10.68 7.46 8.16
CA VAL A 42 10.06 6.95 6.92
C VAL A 42 9.22 5.70 7.22
N LEU A 43 9.69 4.89 8.16
CA LEU A 43 9.05 3.62 8.50
C LEU A 43 7.78 3.86 9.30
N SER A 44 6.70 3.26 8.81
CA SER A 44 5.43 3.12 9.49
C SER A 44 5.05 1.64 9.53
N ASN A 45 3.77 1.33 9.67
CA ASN A 45 3.28 -0.04 9.66
C ASN A 45 1.96 -0.17 8.89
N MET A 46 1.61 -1.41 8.55
CA MET A 46 0.43 -1.71 7.72
C MET A 46 -0.90 -1.29 8.37
N GLN A 47 -1.00 -1.29 9.69
CA GLN A 47 -2.19 -0.77 10.36
C GLN A 47 -2.31 0.74 10.12
N GLU A 48 -1.27 1.53 10.41
CA GLU A 48 -1.31 2.98 10.22
C GLU A 48 -1.52 3.40 8.77
N ALA A 49 -0.99 2.63 7.82
CA ALA A 49 -1.26 2.82 6.39
C ALA A 49 -2.71 2.52 5.99
N SER A 50 -3.46 1.79 6.81
CA SER A 50 -4.87 1.44 6.55
C SER A 50 -5.88 2.39 7.19
N LEU A 51 -5.41 3.51 7.76
CA LEU A 51 -6.26 4.51 8.38
C LEU A 51 -7.16 5.18 7.33
N ASP A 52 -8.47 5.05 7.50
CA ASP A 52 -9.48 5.85 6.80
C ASP A 52 -9.79 7.10 7.63
N ASP A 53 -9.22 8.23 7.23
CA ASP A 53 -9.34 9.52 7.89
C ASP A 53 -10.46 10.41 7.31
N ASN A 54 -11.26 9.88 6.37
CA ASN A 54 -12.39 10.60 5.77
C ASN A 54 -13.43 11.04 6.82
N ASN A 55 -13.51 10.35 7.97
CA ASN A 55 -14.37 10.74 9.08
C ASN A 55 -13.55 11.24 10.28
N LYS A 56 -13.35 12.57 10.35
CA LYS A 56 -12.60 13.25 11.41
C LYS A 56 -13.08 12.97 12.85
N LYS A 57 -14.29 12.41 13.03
CA LYS A 57 -14.84 12.11 14.37
C LYS A 57 -14.50 10.70 14.87
N LYS A 58 -14.07 9.78 14.00
CA LYS A 58 -13.75 8.41 14.40
C LYS A 58 -12.69 7.84 13.47
N GLN A 59 -11.51 7.56 14.04
CA GLN A 59 -10.47 6.81 13.35
C GLN A 59 -10.97 5.40 13.06
N PHE A 60 -10.87 5.00 11.79
CA PHE A 60 -11.20 3.65 11.35
C PHE A 60 -9.98 3.08 10.62
N TYR A 61 -9.51 1.92 11.06
CA TYR A 61 -8.42 1.20 10.39
C TYR A 61 -9.04 0.03 9.64
N LEU A 62 -8.84 -0.05 8.33
CA LEU A 62 -9.35 -1.18 7.55
C LEU A 62 -8.62 -2.48 7.91
N TYR A 63 -7.33 -2.39 8.24
CA TYR A 63 -6.54 -3.47 8.80
C TYR A 63 -6.18 -3.17 10.26
N ASP A 64 -6.63 -4.01 11.20
CA ASP A 64 -6.53 -3.68 12.63
C ASP A 64 -5.15 -3.95 13.27
N GLY A 65 -4.26 -4.69 12.59
CA GLY A 65 -2.91 -4.99 13.05
C GLY A 65 -2.80 -5.72 14.41
N LYS A 66 -3.90 -6.17 15.03
CA LYS A 66 -3.90 -6.59 16.44
C LYS A 66 -3.18 -7.91 16.69
N LEU A 67 -3.26 -8.84 15.74
CA LEU A 67 -2.62 -10.15 15.86
C LEU A 67 -1.21 -10.15 15.28
N LEU A 68 -1.03 -9.45 14.15
CA LEU A 68 0.20 -9.38 13.40
C LEU A 68 0.25 -8.01 12.71
N ASN A 69 1.40 -7.37 12.71
CA ASN A 69 1.64 -6.16 11.93
C ASN A 69 3.02 -6.24 11.27
N MET A 70 3.33 -5.32 10.37
CA MET A 70 4.56 -5.34 9.58
C MET A 70 4.99 -3.93 9.21
N ASP A 71 6.29 -3.73 9.06
CA ASP A 71 6.85 -2.51 8.49
C ASP A 71 6.23 -2.20 7.14
N ALA A 72 5.97 -0.92 6.89
CA ALA A 72 5.55 -0.39 5.62
C ALA A 72 6.05 1.05 5.48
N VAL A 73 6.20 1.52 4.25
CA VAL A 73 6.30 2.96 3.98
C VAL A 73 4.91 3.46 3.63
N LYS A 74 4.43 4.50 4.32
CA LYS A 74 3.24 5.24 3.91
C LYS A 74 3.61 6.16 2.75
N LEU A 75 3.47 5.66 1.53
CA LEU A 75 4.06 6.32 0.36
C LEU A 75 3.32 7.61 0.00
N ASP A 76 2.02 7.67 0.26
CA ASP A 76 1.19 8.87 0.16
C ASP A 76 1.66 10.00 1.08
N ASP A 77 2.04 9.71 2.33
CA ASP A 77 2.62 10.69 3.25
C ASP A 77 3.93 11.30 2.73
N MET A 78 4.66 10.57 1.88
CA MET A 78 5.94 11.02 1.31
C MET A 78 5.77 11.94 0.10
N THR A 79 4.56 12.06 -0.45
CA THR A 79 4.30 12.86 -1.67
C THR A 79 4.41 14.37 -1.42
N GLU A 80 4.02 14.85 -0.24
CA GLU A 80 4.12 16.27 0.13
C GLU A 80 5.58 16.69 0.39
N PRO A 81 6.38 15.96 1.19
CA PRO A 81 7.82 16.22 1.28
C PRO A 81 8.52 16.23 -0.09
N PHE A 82 8.15 15.30 -0.97
CA PHE A 82 8.69 15.27 -2.33
C PHE A 82 8.26 16.49 -3.17
N LEU A 83 7.00 16.93 -3.08
CA LEU A 83 6.53 18.17 -3.71
C LEU A 83 7.38 19.38 -3.27
N GLN A 84 7.65 19.49 -1.97
CA GLN A 84 8.46 20.57 -1.42
C GLN A 84 9.88 20.54 -1.96
N TYR A 85 10.50 19.35 -2.04
CA TYR A 85 11.80 19.16 -2.68
C TYR A 85 11.78 19.61 -4.15
N MET A 86 10.78 19.20 -4.93
CA MET A 86 10.67 19.58 -6.34
C MET A 86 10.52 21.09 -6.54
N LYS A 87 9.73 21.76 -5.70
CA LYS A 87 9.53 23.21 -5.78
C LYS A 87 10.77 23.98 -5.35
N LYS A 88 11.44 23.57 -4.26
CA LYS A 88 12.55 24.31 -3.66
C LYS A 88 13.90 23.96 -4.31
N GLU A 89 14.26 22.68 -4.28
CA GLU A 89 15.59 22.22 -4.71
C GLU A 89 15.68 22.08 -6.23
N ARG A 90 14.56 21.81 -6.91
CA ARG A 90 14.51 21.71 -8.37
C ARG A 90 13.89 22.92 -9.06
N SER A 91 13.41 23.91 -8.30
CA SER A 91 12.79 25.14 -8.83
C SER A 91 11.61 24.89 -9.79
N LEU A 92 10.89 23.77 -9.62
CA LEU A 92 9.75 23.41 -10.46
C LEU A 92 8.44 23.90 -9.83
N ASN A 93 8.17 25.19 -9.95
CA ASN A 93 7.03 25.86 -9.30
C ASN A 93 5.65 25.32 -9.71
N TYR A 94 5.54 24.77 -10.92
CA TYR A 94 4.31 24.18 -11.46
C TYR A 94 4.18 22.68 -11.15
N PHE A 95 5.10 22.10 -10.38
CA PHE A 95 5.05 20.69 -10.04
C PHE A 95 3.84 20.42 -9.12
N GLU A 96 3.06 19.41 -9.49
CA GLU A 96 1.89 18.95 -8.74
C GLU A 96 2.26 17.76 -7.85
N GLN A 97 1.57 17.63 -6.72
CA GLN A 97 1.79 16.51 -5.81
C GLN A 97 1.43 15.20 -6.52
N PRO A 98 2.34 14.21 -6.57
CA PRO A 98 2.02 12.94 -7.19
C PRO A 98 1.00 12.16 -6.34
N HIS A 99 0.18 11.35 -7.01
CA HIS A 99 -0.69 10.39 -6.33
C HIS A 99 0.11 9.13 -6.01
N ALA A 100 0.09 8.69 -4.75
CA ALA A 100 0.75 7.46 -4.33
C ALA A 100 -0.20 6.56 -3.51
N VAL A 101 0.14 5.27 -3.48
CA VAL A 101 -0.55 4.28 -2.65
C VAL A 101 -0.33 4.53 -1.16
N ASP A 102 -1.27 4.03 -0.37
CA ASP A 102 -1.22 4.19 1.08
C ASP A 102 -0.05 3.41 1.72
N ALA A 103 0.32 2.25 1.17
CA ALA A 103 1.44 1.44 1.67
C ALA A 103 2.34 0.87 0.56
N MET A 104 3.63 0.78 0.88
CA MET A 104 4.62 0.02 0.11
C MET A 104 5.46 -0.87 1.03
N CYS A 105 5.70 -2.11 0.60
CA CYS A 105 6.67 -3.02 1.21
C CYS A 105 7.40 -3.89 0.18
N VAL A 106 8.51 -4.50 0.58
CA VAL A 106 9.29 -5.43 -0.25
C VAL A 106 9.57 -6.70 0.53
N ASP A 107 9.37 -7.85 -0.09
CA ASP A 107 9.64 -9.14 0.55
C ASP A 107 11.11 -9.55 0.39
N ARG A 108 11.50 -10.67 0.99
CA ARG A 108 12.88 -11.19 0.93
C ARG A 108 13.32 -11.62 -0.48
N ASP A 109 12.37 -11.89 -1.38
CA ASP A 109 12.63 -12.33 -2.76
C ASP A 109 12.68 -11.12 -3.73
N ASN A 110 12.72 -9.89 -3.19
CA ASN A 110 12.68 -8.60 -3.90
C ASN A 110 11.37 -8.34 -4.65
N GLU A 111 10.27 -8.92 -4.18
CA GLU A 111 8.94 -8.59 -4.69
C GLU A 111 8.42 -7.35 -3.98
N TRP A 112 8.02 -6.35 -4.78
CA TRP A 112 7.48 -5.08 -4.33
C TRP A 112 5.97 -5.12 -4.31
N PHE A 113 5.37 -4.61 -3.24
CA PHE A 113 3.92 -4.59 -3.07
C PHE A 113 3.47 -3.15 -2.88
N PHE A 114 2.65 -2.67 -3.80
CA PHE A 114 1.87 -1.45 -3.65
C PHE A 114 0.50 -1.83 -3.12
N ILE A 115 0.08 -1.18 -2.03
CA ILE A 115 -1.14 -1.54 -1.30
C ILE A 115 -1.99 -0.29 -1.15
N GLU A 116 -3.21 -0.35 -1.68
CA GLU A 116 -4.22 0.70 -1.58
C GLU A 116 -5.41 0.19 -0.77
N PHE A 117 -5.76 0.89 0.31
CA PHE A 117 -6.91 0.59 1.15
C PHE A 117 -8.13 1.39 0.70
N LYS A 118 -9.24 0.70 0.44
CA LYS A 118 -10.52 1.31 0.08
C LYS A 118 -11.61 0.87 1.06
N ASN A 119 -11.91 1.75 2.01
CA ASN A 119 -13.07 1.61 2.88
C ASN A 119 -14.33 2.22 2.24
N CYS A 120 -14.57 1.90 0.97
CA CYS A 120 -15.76 2.33 0.24
C CYS A 120 -16.18 1.31 -0.81
N PRO A 121 -17.40 1.42 -1.35
CA PRO A 121 -17.83 0.58 -2.46
C PRO A 121 -17.01 0.85 -3.73
N ILE A 122 -16.34 -0.16 -4.28
CA ILE A 122 -15.62 -0.02 -5.56
C ILE A 122 -16.52 -0.30 -6.78
N TYR A 123 -17.68 -0.92 -6.53
CA TYR A 123 -18.68 -1.19 -7.54
C TYR A 123 -20.11 -1.01 -6.99
N LYS A 124 -20.90 -0.17 -7.66
CA LYS A 124 -22.34 0.01 -7.48
C LYS A 124 -23.04 0.08 -8.84
N VAL A 125 -24.14 -0.67 -8.99
CA VAL A 125 -24.88 -0.81 -10.26
C VAL A 125 -25.80 0.38 -10.57
N THR A 126 -26.14 1.21 -9.57
CA THR A 126 -26.99 2.40 -9.76
C THR A 126 -26.27 3.47 -10.60
N SER A 127 -26.99 4.39 -11.26
CA SER A 127 -26.37 5.45 -12.07
C SER A 127 -25.39 6.33 -11.27
N GLU A 128 -25.79 6.73 -10.06
CA GLU A 128 -24.90 7.41 -9.10
C GLU A 128 -23.75 6.51 -8.66
N GLY A 129 -24.03 5.22 -8.50
CA GLY A 129 -23.05 4.18 -8.22
C GLY A 129 -21.99 4.06 -9.31
N GLN A 130 -22.38 4.08 -10.58
CA GLN A 130 -21.47 4.01 -11.73
C GLN A 130 -20.56 5.23 -11.78
N LYS A 131 -21.08 6.43 -11.50
CA LYS A 131 -20.25 7.64 -11.36
C LYS A 131 -19.27 7.51 -10.19
N TYR A 132 -19.74 7.07 -9.02
CA TYR A 132 -18.88 6.82 -7.85
C TYR A 132 -17.76 5.81 -8.16
N ASN A 133 -18.08 4.72 -8.84
CA ASN A 133 -17.09 3.73 -9.27
C ASN A 133 -16.06 4.36 -10.21
N SER A 134 -16.47 5.25 -11.10
CA SER A 134 -15.54 5.91 -12.04
C SER A 134 -14.50 6.77 -11.30
N GLU A 135 -14.91 7.46 -10.23
CA GLU A 135 -14.01 8.28 -9.40
C GLU A 135 -13.06 7.41 -8.57
N VAL A 136 -13.58 6.37 -7.90
CA VAL A 136 -12.77 5.42 -7.11
C VAL A 136 -11.76 4.69 -8.01
N LEU A 137 -12.20 4.18 -9.16
CA LEU A 137 -11.33 3.49 -10.12
C LEU A 137 -10.32 4.44 -10.75
N SER A 138 -10.69 5.71 -11.00
CA SER A 138 -9.75 6.73 -11.47
C SER A 138 -8.68 7.02 -10.42
N SER A 139 -9.06 7.16 -9.15
CA SER A 139 -8.14 7.35 -8.02
C SER A 139 -7.16 6.18 -7.91
N ILE A 140 -7.66 4.93 -7.95
CA ILE A 140 -6.80 3.73 -7.91
C ILE A 140 -5.80 3.76 -9.08
N ARG A 141 -6.28 4.04 -10.30
CA ARG A 141 -5.42 4.10 -11.49
C ARG A 141 -4.37 5.21 -11.39
N GLN A 142 -4.74 6.39 -10.89
CA GLN A 142 -3.79 7.49 -10.67
C GLN A 142 -2.71 7.07 -9.67
N LYS A 143 -3.07 6.43 -8.56
CA LYS A 143 -2.12 5.94 -7.56
C LYS A 143 -1.25 4.79 -8.06
N MET A 144 -1.75 3.90 -8.92
CA MET A 144 -0.93 2.86 -9.58
C MET A 144 0.27 3.48 -10.30
N PHE A 145 0.00 4.40 -11.23
CA PHE A 145 1.03 4.99 -12.07
C PHE A 145 1.84 6.05 -11.35
N GLY A 146 1.21 6.86 -10.51
CA GLY A 146 1.89 7.88 -9.73
C GLY A 146 2.87 7.27 -8.72
N SER A 147 2.57 6.10 -8.14
CA SER A 147 3.51 5.39 -7.27
C SER A 147 4.73 4.87 -8.03
N LEU A 148 4.55 4.23 -9.20
CA LEU A 148 5.67 3.79 -10.04
C LEU A 148 6.55 4.99 -10.43
N TRP A 149 5.91 6.06 -10.92
CA TRP A 149 6.59 7.27 -11.34
C TRP A 149 7.37 7.90 -10.18
N LEU A 150 6.77 7.99 -8.99
CA LEU A 150 7.42 8.54 -7.80
C LEU A 150 8.65 7.71 -7.41
N LEU A 151 8.52 6.37 -7.32
CA LEU A 151 9.62 5.50 -6.94
C LEU A 151 10.80 5.61 -7.91
N PHE A 152 10.53 5.58 -9.21
CA PHE A 152 11.58 5.67 -10.23
C PHE A 152 12.24 7.04 -10.27
N THR A 153 11.46 8.11 -10.04
CA THR A 153 12.01 9.47 -9.97
C THR A 153 12.90 9.64 -8.74
N LEU A 154 12.46 9.14 -7.58
CA LEU A 154 13.25 9.14 -6.35
C LEU A 154 14.56 8.36 -6.51
N ASP A 155 14.51 7.15 -7.07
CA ASP A 155 15.69 6.31 -7.32
C ASP A 155 16.69 6.98 -8.27
N SER A 156 16.19 7.56 -9.36
CA SER A 156 16.99 8.30 -10.34
C SER A 156 17.67 9.52 -9.72
N PHE A 157 16.93 10.35 -8.98
CA PHE A 157 17.48 11.55 -8.35
C PHE A 157 18.44 11.25 -7.21
N ALA A 158 18.26 10.13 -6.52
CA ALA A 158 19.20 9.67 -5.50
C ALA A 158 20.37 8.86 -6.06
N HIS A 159 20.38 8.60 -7.37
CA HIS A 159 21.39 7.80 -8.07
C HIS A 159 21.65 6.43 -7.42
N LYS A 160 20.59 5.75 -6.96
CA LYS A 160 20.71 4.45 -6.28
C LYS A 160 20.69 3.26 -7.24
N GLY A 161 20.02 3.39 -8.40
CA GLY A 161 19.97 2.35 -9.42
C GLY A 161 19.26 1.07 -8.98
N LEU A 162 18.25 1.18 -8.10
CA LEU A 162 17.55 0.02 -7.52
C LEU A 162 16.81 -0.80 -8.56
N PHE A 163 16.39 -0.17 -9.65
CA PHE A 163 15.50 -0.80 -10.65
C PHE A 163 16.21 -1.17 -11.95
N GLY A 164 17.53 -0.98 -12.01
CA GLY A 164 18.32 -1.21 -13.23
C GLY A 164 17.97 -0.24 -14.37
N ASP A 165 18.35 -0.61 -15.59
CA ASP A 165 18.21 0.25 -16.77
C ASP A 165 16.79 0.29 -17.33
N ASP A 166 16.08 -0.86 -17.36
CA ASP A 166 14.68 -0.94 -17.77
C ASP A 166 13.75 -1.05 -16.56
N ILE A 167 13.40 0.11 -16.02
CA ILE A 167 12.47 0.27 -14.90
C ILE A 167 11.08 -0.32 -15.19
N THR A 168 10.67 -0.36 -16.47
CA THR A 168 9.34 -0.87 -16.85
C THR A 168 9.33 -2.39 -16.85
N GLU A 169 10.38 -3.00 -17.39
CA GLU A 169 10.60 -4.44 -17.28
C GLU A 169 10.70 -4.87 -15.81
N TYR A 170 11.44 -4.11 -14.99
CA TYR A 170 11.55 -4.39 -13.56
C TYR A 170 10.16 -4.38 -12.88
N ALA A 171 9.32 -3.36 -13.13
CA ALA A 171 7.96 -3.31 -12.61
C ALA A 171 7.11 -4.52 -13.01
N ARG A 172 7.13 -4.89 -14.29
CA ARG A 172 6.39 -6.05 -14.81
C ARG A 172 6.83 -7.38 -14.19
N LYS A 173 8.05 -7.47 -13.68
CA LYS A 173 8.59 -8.71 -13.09
C LYS A 173 8.46 -8.78 -11.58
N HIS A 174 8.46 -7.64 -10.89
CA HIS A 174 8.62 -7.59 -9.42
C HIS A 174 7.55 -6.81 -8.67
N PHE A 175 6.75 -5.96 -9.33
CA PHE A 175 5.74 -5.16 -8.64
C PHE A 175 4.36 -5.81 -8.70
N THR A 176 3.75 -6.02 -7.54
CA THR A 176 2.37 -6.45 -7.36
C THR A 176 1.55 -5.29 -6.81
N TYR A 177 0.40 -5.00 -7.42
CA TYR A 177 -0.53 -3.99 -6.92
C TYR A 177 -1.75 -4.65 -6.25
N ILE A 178 -1.99 -4.34 -4.99
CA ILE A 178 -3.06 -4.92 -4.17
C ILE A 178 -4.04 -3.83 -3.78
N VAL A 179 -5.32 -4.03 -4.08
CA VAL A 179 -6.40 -3.21 -3.51
C VAL A 179 -7.05 -3.98 -2.37
N VAL A 180 -7.00 -3.43 -1.16
CA VAL A 180 -7.66 -3.99 0.01
C VAL A 180 -8.99 -3.28 0.21
N VAL A 181 -10.09 -4.01 0.04
CA VAL A 181 -11.45 -3.44 0.12
C VAL A 181 -12.17 -3.88 1.38
N SER A 182 -13.01 -3.00 1.93
CA SER A 182 -13.92 -3.37 3.03
C SER A 182 -14.90 -4.44 2.58
N ARG A 183 -14.90 -5.59 3.26
CA ARG A 183 -15.86 -6.68 3.02
C ARG A 183 -17.31 -6.20 3.10
N ASP A 184 -17.66 -5.48 4.16
CA ASP A 184 -19.04 -5.07 4.42
C ASP A 184 -19.59 -4.13 3.34
N LYS A 185 -18.70 -3.34 2.73
CA LYS A 185 -19.05 -2.38 1.67
C LYS A 185 -18.94 -2.98 0.27
N ASN A 186 -18.33 -4.16 0.11
CA ASN A 186 -18.04 -4.82 -1.17
C ASN A 186 -18.35 -6.33 -1.11
N PRO A 187 -19.62 -6.73 -0.88
CA PRO A 187 -19.99 -8.14 -0.69
C PRO A 187 -19.80 -9.00 -1.97
N ASP A 188 -19.99 -8.42 -3.16
CA ASP A 188 -19.79 -9.13 -4.43
C ASP A 188 -18.32 -9.43 -4.68
N GLU A 189 -17.44 -8.47 -4.43
CA GLU A 189 -15.99 -8.62 -4.50
C GLU A 189 -15.50 -9.64 -3.49
N PHE A 190 -16.00 -9.59 -2.26
CA PHE A 190 -15.69 -10.59 -1.23
C PHE A 190 -16.00 -12.02 -1.70
N ARG A 191 -17.18 -12.23 -2.32
CA ARG A 191 -17.55 -13.53 -2.90
C ARG A 191 -16.58 -13.93 -4.00
N ARG A 192 -16.30 -13.06 -4.97
CA ARG A 192 -15.39 -13.34 -6.10
C ARG A 192 -13.97 -13.66 -5.64
N ILE A 193 -13.47 -12.98 -4.61
CA ILE A 193 -12.18 -13.25 -3.97
C ILE A 193 -12.13 -14.70 -3.48
N HIS A 194 -13.18 -15.17 -2.78
CA HIS A 194 -13.23 -16.54 -2.24
C HIS A 194 -13.46 -17.63 -3.29
N GLU A 195 -14.03 -17.28 -4.45
CA GLU A 195 -14.22 -18.21 -5.57
C GLU A 195 -12.93 -18.42 -6.38
N CYS A 196 -11.96 -17.51 -6.25
CA CYS A 196 -10.71 -17.55 -7.00
C CYS A 196 -9.59 -18.30 -6.26
N ILE A 197 -8.70 -18.94 -7.03
CA ILE A 197 -7.55 -19.66 -6.48
C ILE A 197 -6.67 -18.70 -5.67
N GLY A 198 -6.25 -19.16 -4.49
CA GLY A 198 -5.40 -18.37 -3.59
C GLY A 198 -6.13 -17.21 -2.88
N ASN A 199 -7.45 -17.15 -2.98
CA ASN A 199 -8.30 -16.09 -2.45
C ASN A 199 -7.88 -14.70 -2.95
N ARG A 200 -7.70 -14.57 -4.27
CA ARG A 200 -7.30 -13.32 -4.95
C ARG A 200 -8.15 -13.15 -6.20
N TYR A 201 -8.71 -11.97 -6.39
CA TYR A 201 -9.54 -11.68 -7.56
C TYR A 201 -8.98 -10.49 -8.35
N THR A 202 -8.79 -10.67 -9.65
CA THR A 202 -8.45 -9.59 -10.58
C THR A 202 -9.67 -9.22 -11.40
N PRO A 203 -10.32 -8.07 -11.13
CA PRO A 203 -11.40 -7.57 -11.96
C PRO A 203 -10.96 -7.37 -13.40
N LEU A 204 -11.89 -7.57 -14.35
CA LEU A 204 -11.62 -7.40 -15.79
C LEU A 204 -11.01 -6.02 -16.11
N TYR A 205 -11.45 -4.96 -15.44
CA TYR A 205 -10.92 -3.61 -15.65
C TYR A 205 -9.45 -3.43 -15.16
N PHE A 206 -8.94 -4.32 -14.31
CA PHE A 206 -7.54 -4.37 -13.88
C PHE A 206 -6.70 -5.39 -14.65
N SER A 207 -7.31 -6.39 -15.30
CA SER A 207 -6.60 -7.44 -16.03
C SER A 207 -5.56 -6.91 -17.04
N LYS A 208 -5.86 -5.80 -17.71
CA LYS A 208 -4.98 -5.15 -18.69
C LYS A 208 -3.66 -4.60 -18.11
N TYR A 209 -3.55 -4.47 -16.79
CA TYR A 209 -2.33 -3.97 -16.14
C TYR A 209 -1.39 -5.10 -15.72
N VAL A 210 -1.89 -6.34 -15.63
CA VAL A 210 -1.12 -7.55 -15.30
C VAL A 210 -0.21 -7.92 -16.47
N GLY A 211 1.06 -8.18 -16.19
CA GLY A 211 2.11 -8.43 -17.17
C GLY A 211 2.53 -7.22 -18.01
N TYR A 212 1.70 -6.17 -18.08
CA TYR A 212 1.97 -4.98 -18.89
C TYR A 212 2.61 -3.83 -18.11
N TYR A 213 2.21 -3.60 -16.86
CA TYR A 213 2.87 -2.63 -15.96
C TYR A 213 3.31 -3.28 -14.64
N PHE A 214 2.54 -4.25 -14.16
CA PHE A 214 2.78 -4.94 -12.90
C PHE A 214 2.91 -6.42 -13.16
N LYS A 215 3.67 -7.11 -12.32
CA LYS A 215 3.67 -8.58 -12.27
C LYS A 215 2.28 -9.13 -12.05
N ASP A 216 1.55 -8.55 -11.10
CA ASP A 216 0.20 -8.97 -10.74
C ASP A 216 -0.60 -7.79 -10.17
N VAL A 217 -1.93 -7.85 -10.31
CA VAL A 217 -2.87 -6.87 -9.80
C VAL A 217 -4.11 -7.59 -9.31
N TYR A 218 -4.45 -7.47 -8.02
CA TYR A 218 -5.62 -8.15 -7.47
C TYR A 218 -6.21 -7.45 -6.25
N LEU A 219 -7.41 -7.89 -5.88
CA LEU A 219 -8.17 -7.43 -4.74
C LEU A 219 -8.07 -8.45 -3.61
N LEU A 220 -8.02 -7.94 -2.38
CA LEU A 220 -8.20 -8.67 -1.14
C LEU A 220 -9.26 -7.97 -0.30
N THR A 221 -9.91 -8.68 0.64
CA THR A 221 -10.55 -8.00 1.78
C THR A 221 -9.57 -7.90 2.93
N GLU A 222 -9.92 -7.18 3.99
CA GLU A 222 -9.12 -7.08 5.21
C GLU A 222 -8.75 -8.45 5.80
N LYS A 223 -9.60 -9.48 5.61
CA LYS A 223 -9.37 -10.85 6.05
C LYS A 223 -8.27 -11.56 5.25
N GLU A 224 -8.34 -11.50 3.92
CA GLU A 224 -7.32 -12.11 3.06
C GLU A 224 -6.00 -11.32 3.15
N PHE A 225 -6.07 -10.00 3.36
CA PHE A 225 -4.90 -9.18 3.62
C PHE A 225 -4.17 -9.61 4.91
N ALA A 226 -4.89 -9.92 5.99
CA ALA A 226 -4.28 -10.49 7.19
C ALA A 226 -3.53 -11.82 6.90
N SER A 227 -4.06 -12.63 5.99
CA SER A 227 -3.40 -13.87 5.54
C SER A 227 -2.17 -13.59 4.67
N PHE A 228 -2.22 -12.55 3.82
CA PHE A 228 -1.06 -12.04 3.09
C PHE A 228 0.05 -11.62 4.05
N ILE A 229 -0.23 -10.80 5.06
CA ILE A 229 0.77 -10.37 6.06
C ILE A 229 1.34 -11.56 6.84
N LYS A 230 0.50 -12.55 7.20
CA LYS A 230 0.95 -13.78 7.85
C LYS A 230 1.99 -14.53 7.03
N ASN A 231 1.73 -14.67 5.73
CA ASN A 231 2.56 -15.43 4.80
C ASN A 231 3.66 -14.59 4.13
N PHE A 232 3.73 -13.28 4.44
CA PHE A 232 4.74 -12.39 3.89
C PHE A 232 6.14 -12.89 4.21
N LYS A 233 7.00 -12.95 3.20
CA LYS A 233 8.37 -13.46 3.31
C LYS A 233 9.27 -12.32 3.80
N ASN A 234 9.51 -12.26 5.10
CA ASN A 234 10.36 -11.24 5.73
C ASN A 234 11.83 -11.63 5.75
#